data_AF-J9C313-F1
#
_entry.id   AF-J9C313-F1
#
_cell.length_a   1.000
_cell.length_b   1.000
_cell.length_c   1.000
_cell.angle_alpha   90.00
_cell.angle_beta   90.00
_cell.angle_gamma   90.00
#
_symmetry.space_group_name_H-M   'P 1'
#
loop_
_entity.id
_entity.type
_entity.pdbx_description
1 polymer ?
#
loop_
_entity_poly.entity_id
_entity_poly.type
_entity_poly.pdbx_seq_one_letter_code
_entity_poly.pdbx_strand_id
1 'polypeptide(L)'
;SERKDASTSVDAIQRRAMGALMMSPEFKQAVTYVFPLPPVPELGVADGFDFYITDNTGGTHQRLMDLMNQFLAKANADPRLTMVRHNGMRDSTQLQLILDYEKLSALNLDIHSVNSAISTVLSGSYVNDYIDRGRVKKVWVQGNASSRMQPEDILRWHVSECQW
;
A
#
# COMPACT_ATOMS: atom_id res chain seq x y z
N SER A 1 -26.83 -9.31 -26.93
CA SER A 1 -26.12 -10.43 -26.27
C SER A 1 -27.16 -11.26 -25.54
N GLU A 2 -27.63 -12.35 -26.16
CA GLU A 2 -28.72 -13.16 -25.62
C GLU A 2 -28.20 -14.18 -24.60
N ARG A 3 -28.08 -13.76 -23.35
CA ARG A 3 -28.01 -14.71 -22.23
C ARG A 3 -29.44 -15.06 -21.82
N LYS A 4 -29.91 -16.25 -22.21
CA LYS A 4 -31.31 -16.68 -22.02
C LYS A 4 -31.61 -17.25 -20.63
N ASP A 5 -30.57 -17.61 -19.87
CA ASP A 5 -30.70 -18.11 -18.50
C ASP A 5 -30.34 -17.02 -17.49
N ALA A 6 -31.27 -16.72 -16.57
CA ALA A 6 -31.10 -15.77 -15.47
C ALA A 6 -29.86 -16.07 -14.62
N SER A 7 -29.44 -17.34 -14.54
CA SER A 7 -28.24 -17.78 -13.82
C SER A 7 -26.92 -17.27 -14.44
N THR A 8 -26.95 -16.88 -15.72
CA THR A 8 -25.80 -16.40 -16.50
C THR A 8 -25.73 -14.87 -16.63
N SER A 9 -26.68 -14.16 -16.02
CA SER A 9 -26.61 -12.69 -15.91
C SER A 9 -25.34 -12.24 -15.17
N VAL A 10 -24.88 -11.03 -15.47
CA VAL A 10 -23.70 -10.43 -14.81
C VAL A 10 -23.91 -10.39 -13.30
N ASP A 11 -25.10 -9.96 -12.86
CA ASP A 11 -25.48 -9.90 -11.44
C ASP A 11 -25.45 -11.29 -10.76
N ALA A 12 -25.93 -12.33 -11.44
CA ALA A 12 -25.93 -13.67 -10.89
C ALA A 12 -24.51 -14.23 -10.73
N ILE A 13 -23.63 -13.95 -11.69
CA ILE A 13 -22.21 -14.34 -11.62
C ILE A 13 -21.50 -13.55 -10.50
N GLN A 14 -21.72 -12.24 -10.45
CA GLN A 14 -21.17 -11.36 -9.41
C GLN A 14 -21.55 -11.84 -8.01
N ARG A 15 -22.83 -12.12 -7.76
CA ARG A 15 -23.31 -12.61 -6.44
C ARG A 15 -22.67 -13.93 -6.05
N ARG A 16 -22.54 -14.89 -6.99
CA ARG A 16 -21.89 -16.18 -6.71
C ARG A 16 -20.40 -16.01 -6.42
N ALA A 17 -19.70 -15.22 -7.23
CA ALA A 17 -18.28 -14.96 -7.04
C ALA A 17 -18.01 -14.24 -5.71
N MET A 18 -18.81 -13.22 -5.39
CA MET A 18 -18.75 -12.53 -4.11
C MET A 18 -18.97 -13.50 -2.94
N GLY A 19 -20.02 -14.34 -2.99
CA GLY A 19 -20.29 -15.34 -1.96
C GLY A 19 -19.14 -16.33 -1.78
N ALA A 20 -18.54 -16.82 -2.88
CA ALA A 20 -17.41 -17.73 -2.83
C ALA A 20 -16.16 -17.08 -2.19
N LEU A 21 -15.85 -15.83 -2.54
CA LEU A 21 -14.71 -15.10 -1.98
C LEU A 21 -14.91 -14.76 -0.51
N MET A 22 -16.10 -14.31 -0.11
CA MET A 22 -16.42 -13.97 1.28
C MET A 22 -16.41 -15.19 2.21
N MET A 23 -16.79 -16.36 1.70
CA MET A 23 -16.85 -17.60 2.49
C MET A 23 -15.56 -18.43 2.43
N SER A 24 -14.59 -18.05 1.59
CA SER A 24 -13.32 -18.78 1.46
C SER A 24 -12.44 -18.58 2.70
N PRO A 25 -11.91 -19.67 3.30
CA PRO A 25 -10.95 -19.57 4.39
C PRO A 25 -9.68 -18.79 4.06
N GLU A 26 -9.28 -18.78 2.78
CA GLU A 26 -8.07 -18.13 2.27
C GLU A 26 -8.18 -16.59 2.35
N PHE A 27 -9.40 -16.06 2.26
CA PHE A 27 -9.67 -14.62 2.23
C PHE A 27 -10.24 -14.08 3.55
N LYS A 28 -10.18 -14.83 4.66
CA LYS A 28 -10.69 -14.39 5.97
C LYS A 28 -10.08 -13.07 6.47
N GLN A 29 -8.85 -12.77 6.07
CA GLN A 29 -8.14 -11.54 6.44
C GLN A 29 -8.12 -10.50 5.31
N ALA A 30 -8.88 -10.72 4.24
CA ALA A 30 -8.98 -9.83 3.11
C ALA A 30 -10.40 -9.28 2.97
N VAL A 31 -10.51 -8.04 2.50
CA VAL A 31 -11.78 -7.46 2.09
C VAL A 31 -11.87 -7.61 0.57
N THR A 32 -12.84 -8.39 0.10
CA THR A 32 -13.01 -8.72 -1.32
C THR A 32 -14.27 -8.06 -1.88
N TYR A 33 -14.18 -7.56 -3.11
CA TYR A 33 -15.32 -7.00 -3.83
C TYR A 33 -15.30 -7.47 -5.28
N VAL A 34 -16.45 -7.88 -5.79
CA VAL A 34 -16.70 -8.18 -7.20
C VAL A 34 -17.71 -7.18 -7.72
N PHE A 35 -17.36 -6.44 -8.76
CA PHE A 35 -18.23 -5.46 -9.42
C PHE A 35 -18.02 -5.54 -10.93
N PRO A 36 -19.07 -5.30 -11.74
CA PRO A 36 -18.94 -5.22 -13.18
C PRO A 36 -18.21 -3.92 -13.58
N LEU A 37 -17.56 -3.95 -14.73
CA LEU A 37 -17.10 -2.70 -15.35
C LEU A 37 -18.31 -1.90 -15.85
N PRO A 38 -18.28 -0.57 -15.72
CA PRO A 38 -19.37 0.26 -16.20
C PRO A 38 -19.47 0.24 -17.73
N PRO A 39 -20.65 0.55 -18.30
CA PRO A 39 -20.86 0.55 -19.76
C PRO A 39 -19.96 1.52 -20.53
N VAL A 40 -19.52 2.60 -19.85
CA VAL A 40 -18.59 3.60 -20.38
C VAL A 40 -17.35 3.61 -19.48
N PRO A 41 -16.30 2.85 -19.82
CA PRO A 41 -15.11 2.71 -18.98
C PRO A 41 -14.35 4.03 -18.73
N GLU A 42 -14.55 5.03 -19.60
CA GLU A 42 -13.88 6.33 -19.53
C GLU A 42 -14.36 7.21 -18.36
N LEU A 43 -15.53 6.90 -17.78
CA LEU A 43 -16.13 7.69 -16.69
C LEU A 43 -15.86 7.10 -15.29
N GLY A 44 -15.21 5.94 -15.21
CA GLY A 44 -14.89 5.29 -13.95
C GLY A 44 -14.85 3.78 -14.06
N VAL A 45 -14.53 3.12 -12.95
CA VAL A 45 -14.50 1.64 -12.85
C VAL A 45 -15.55 1.09 -11.87
N ALA A 46 -16.33 1.96 -11.25
CA ALA A 46 -17.40 1.60 -10.32
C ALA A 46 -18.64 2.47 -10.59
N ASP A 47 -19.81 1.83 -10.62
CA ASP A 47 -21.11 2.52 -10.70
C ASP A 47 -21.52 3.05 -9.33
N GLY A 48 -22.22 4.19 -9.29
CA GLY A 48 -22.78 4.78 -8.08
C GLY A 48 -22.34 6.23 -7.86
N PHE A 49 -21.85 6.52 -6.66
CA PHE A 49 -21.35 7.84 -6.28
C PHE A 49 -19.90 7.73 -5.80
N ASP A 50 -19.17 8.84 -5.92
CA ASP A 50 -17.83 9.01 -5.35
C ASP A 50 -17.74 10.39 -4.71
N PHE A 51 -17.13 10.46 -3.53
CA PHE A 51 -16.90 11.72 -2.83
C PHE A 51 -15.75 11.57 -1.83
N TYR A 52 -15.21 12.71 -1.40
CA TYR A 52 -14.11 12.78 -0.45
C TYR A 52 -14.59 13.35 0.88
N ILE A 53 -14.18 12.72 1.99
CA ILE A 53 -14.32 13.31 3.33
C ILE A 53 -13.04 14.11 3.57
N THR A 54 -13.19 15.41 3.82
CA THR A 54 -12.07 16.31 4.09
C THR A 54 -12.15 16.86 5.51
N ASP A 55 -10.99 16.97 6.15
CA ASP A 55 -10.83 17.73 7.40
C ASP A 55 -10.18 19.08 7.08
N ASN A 56 -10.97 20.16 7.15
CA ASN A 56 -10.52 21.53 6.91
C ASN A 56 -10.07 22.25 8.19
N THR A 57 -10.08 21.57 9.33
CA THR A 57 -9.76 22.16 10.64
C THR A 57 -8.28 22.03 11.03
N GLY A 58 -7.51 21.24 10.26
CA GLY A 58 -6.14 20.89 10.60
C GLY A 58 -6.05 19.80 11.67
N GLY A 59 -7.07 18.96 11.81
CA GLY A 59 -7.08 17.83 12.74
C GLY A 59 -6.11 16.71 12.37
N THR A 60 -6.06 15.68 13.19
CA THR A 60 -5.16 14.54 12.99
C THR A 60 -5.73 13.52 12.01
N HIS A 61 -4.85 12.77 11.35
CA HIS A 61 -5.23 11.62 10.51
C HIS A 61 -6.16 10.65 11.25
N GLN A 62 -5.83 10.31 12.50
CA GLN A 62 -6.65 9.43 13.34
C GLN A 62 -8.09 9.94 13.48
N ARG A 63 -8.27 11.25 13.69
CA ARG A 63 -9.59 11.85 13.85
C ARG A 63 -10.41 11.74 12.58
N LEU A 64 -9.81 11.98 11.42
CA LEU A 64 -10.45 11.82 10.12
C LEU A 64 -10.86 10.36 9.88
N MET A 65 -9.98 9.40 10.22
CA MET A 65 -10.26 7.97 10.09
C MET A 65 -11.41 7.52 11.00
N ASP A 66 -11.49 8.02 12.23
CA ASP A 66 -12.59 7.71 13.15
C ASP A 66 -13.94 8.24 12.62
N LEU A 67 -13.95 9.44 12.04
CA LEU A 67 -15.14 10.02 11.42
C LEU A 67 -15.57 9.24 10.17
N MET A 68 -14.60 8.85 9.34
CA MET A 68 -14.85 8.00 8.17
C MET A 68 -15.45 6.66 8.58
N ASN A 69 -14.92 6.01 9.62
CA ASN A 69 -15.45 4.73 10.12
C ASN A 69 -16.89 4.88 10.65
N GLN A 70 -17.18 5.97 11.37
CA GLN A 70 -18.54 6.29 11.82
C GLN A 70 -19.49 6.54 10.65
N PHE A 71 -19.02 7.26 9.62
CA PHE A 71 -19.78 7.49 8.40
C PHE A 71 -20.10 6.15 7.71
N LEU A 72 -19.10 5.29 7.50
CA LEU A 72 -19.28 3.99 6.87
C LEU A 72 -20.24 3.09 7.65
N ALA A 73 -20.19 3.12 8.99
CA ALA A 73 -21.12 2.37 9.83
C ALA A 73 -22.57 2.84 9.62
N LYS A 74 -22.80 4.16 9.58
CA LYS A 74 -24.14 4.72 9.33
C LYS A 74 -24.60 4.46 7.90
N ALA A 75 -23.71 4.62 6.92
CA ALA A 75 -24.02 4.44 5.51
C ALA A 75 -24.39 2.99 5.20
N ASN A 76 -23.67 2.02 5.76
CA ASN A 76 -23.98 0.60 5.58
C ASN A 76 -25.22 0.13 6.36
N ALA A 77 -25.74 0.94 7.30
CA ALA A 77 -27.00 0.68 7.99
C ALA A 77 -28.21 1.32 7.29
N ASP A 78 -28.01 2.24 6.34
CA ASP A 78 -29.08 2.91 5.61
C ASP A 78 -29.55 2.03 4.44
N PRO A 79 -30.83 1.61 4.39
CA PRO A 79 -31.32 0.72 3.33
C PRO A 79 -31.33 1.35 1.94
N ARG A 80 -31.14 2.68 1.82
CA ARG A 80 -31.04 3.37 0.53
C ARG A 80 -29.65 3.24 -0.10
N LEU A 81 -28.66 2.85 0.69
CA LEU A 81 -27.26 2.77 0.26
C LEU A 81 -26.84 1.30 0.17
N THR A 82 -25.99 1.00 -0.81
CA THR A 82 -25.43 -0.34 -0.99
C THR A 82 -23.94 -0.24 -1.29
N MET A 83 -23.16 -1.17 -0.72
CA MET A 83 -21.72 -1.30 -0.97
C MET A 83 -20.89 -0.02 -0.72
N VAL A 84 -21.25 0.76 0.30
CA VAL A 84 -20.49 1.96 0.66
C VAL A 84 -19.17 1.56 1.32
N ARG A 85 -18.06 1.93 0.68
CA ARG A 85 -16.72 1.49 1.07
C ARG A 85 -15.70 2.62 1.01
N HIS A 86 -14.67 2.50 1.84
CA HIS A 86 -13.47 3.33 1.73
C HIS A 86 -12.64 2.88 0.52
N ASN A 87 -12.14 3.84 -0.27
CA ASN A 87 -11.24 3.56 -1.39
C ASN A 87 -9.76 3.44 -0.99
N GLY A 88 -9.39 3.95 0.19
CA GLY A 88 -8.02 3.86 0.70
C GLY A 88 -7.75 2.59 1.53
N MET A 89 -6.49 2.43 1.91
CA MET A 89 -6.07 1.38 2.85
C MET A 89 -6.25 1.86 4.30
N ARG A 90 -6.41 0.91 5.22
CA ARG A 90 -6.31 1.21 6.65
C ARG A 90 -4.85 1.42 7.02
N ASP A 91 -4.62 2.13 8.11
CA ASP A 91 -3.29 2.29 8.68
C ASP A 91 -2.66 0.92 8.93
N SER A 92 -1.41 0.78 8.51
CA SER A 92 -0.62 -0.43 8.67
C SER A 92 0.47 -0.22 9.71
N THR A 93 0.99 -1.32 10.24
CA THR A 93 2.16 -1.29 11.12
C THR A 93 3.36 -0.73 10.37
N GLN A 94 4.08 0.20 10.99
CA GLN A 94 5.28 0.83 10.43
C GLN A 94 6.46 0.67 11.40
N LEU A 95 7.66 0.55 10.85
CA LEU A 95 8.91 0.59 11.61
C LEU A 95 9.50 2.00 11.55
N GLN A 96 9.64 2.65 12.70
CA GLN A 96 10.28 3.95 12.80
C GLN A 96 11.76 3.78 13.16
N LEU A 97 12.66 4.20 12.28
CA LEU A 97 14.10 4.27 12.54
C LEU A 97 14.46 5.64 13.10
N ILE A 98 14.99 5.68 14.33
CA ILE A 98 15.42 6.91 15.00
C ILE A 98 16.94 6.92 15.04
N LEU A 99 17.55 7.94 14.44
CA LEU A 99 19.00 8.13 14.41
C LEU A 99 19.42 9.11 15.50
N ASP A 100 20.44 8.72 16.27
CA ASP A 100 21.09 9.58 17.26
C ASP A 100 22.19 10.40 16.58
N TYR A 101 21.84 11.58 16.09
CA TYR A 101 22.77 12.45 15.37
C TYR A 101 23.90 13.00 16.25
N GLU A 102 23.68 13.14 17.56
CA GLU A 102 24.72 13.57 18.50
C GLU A 102 25.79 12.48 18.61
N LYS A 103 25.37 11.22 18.75
CA LYS A 103 26.29 10.08 18.77
C LYS A 103 27.00 9.86 17.45
N LEU A 104 26.30 10.00 16.31
CA LEU A 104 26.94 9.89 14.98
C LEU A 104 28.04 10.94 14.82
N SER A 105 27.77 12.18 15.23
CA SER A 105 28.74 13.28 15.18
C SER A 105 29.93 13.04 16.11
N ALA A 106 29.68 12.54 17.33
CA ALA A 106 30.73 12.21 18.29
C ALA A 106 31.65 11.08 17.82
N LEU A 107 31.15 10.17 16.98
CA LEU A 107 31.91 9.10 16.33
C LEU A 107 32.52 9.51 14.98
N ASN A 108 32.47 10.80 14.62
CA ASN A 108 32.98 11.32 13.35
C ASN A 108 32.41 10.59 12.12
N LEU A 109 31.13 10.19 12.21
CA LEU A 109 30.39 9.59 11.10
C LEU A 109 29.68 10.67 10.30
N ASP A 110 29.90 10.67 8.99
CA ASP A 110 29.16 11.56 8.09
C ASP A 110 27.69 11.14 8.01
N ILE A 111 26.80 12.05 8.42
CA ILE A 111 25.35 11.84 8.44
C ILE A 111 24.83 11.53 7.04
N HIS A 112 25.41 12.13 5.99
CA HIS A 112 24.99 11.88 4.62
C HIS A 112 25.32 10.44 4.20
N SER A 113 26.52 9.96 4.53
CA SER A 113 26.95 8.59 4.30
C SER A 113 26.08 7.57 5.06
N VAL A 114 25.72 7.85 6.31
CA VAL A 114 24.82 6.99 7.10
C VAL A 114 23.44 6.88 6.44
N ASN A 115 22.83 8.02 6.08
CA ASN A 115 21.53 8.02 5.40
C ASN A 115 21.60 7.29 4.05
N SER A 116 22.66 7.52 3.27
CA SER A 116 22.86 6.87 1.96
C SER A 116 23.02 5.36 2.09
N ALA A 117 23.74 4.90 3.12
CA ALA A 117 23.88 3.48 3.43
C ALA A 117 22.52 2.86 3.78
N ILE A 118 21.74 3.49 4.66
CA ILE A 118 20.39 3.02 5.05
C ILE A 118 19.48 2.91 3.82
N SER A 119 19.42 3.97 2.99
CA SER A 119 18.60 3.97 1.78
C SER A 119 19.02 2.90 0.78
N THR A 120 20.33 2.73 0.56
CA THR A 120 20.85 1.71 -0.36
C THR A 120 20.55 0.30 0.14
N VAL A 121 20.78 0.04 1.43
CA VAL A 121 20.55 -1.27 2.04
C VAL A 121 19.07 -1.66 1.99
N LEU A 122 18.18 -0.77 2.41
CA LEU A 122 16.76 -1.08 2.58
C LEU A 122 15.99 -0.98 1.27
N SER A 123 16.10 0.15 0.57
CA SER A 123 15.28 0.48 -0.61
C SER A 123 15.97 0.15 -1.93
N GLY A 124 17.29 -0.03 -1.90
CA GLY A 124 18.09 -0.17 -3.10
C GLY A 124 18.41 1.17 -3.74
N SER A 125 19.57 1.26 -4.40
CA SER A 125 19.98 2.42 -5.17
C SER A 125 20.28 2.03 -6.61
N TYR A 126 19.76 2.81 -7.54
CA TYR A 126 20.24 2.81 -8.91
C TYR A 126 21.64 3.41 -8.95
N VAL A 127 22.57 2.76 -9.65
CA VAL A 127 23.97 3.22 -9.72
C VAL A 127 24.38 3.61 -11.13
N ASN A 128 24.02 2.81 -12.13
CA ASN A 128 24.31 3.07 -13.55
C ASN A 128 23.53 2.09 -14.44
N ASP A 129 23.81 2.15 -15.74
CA ASP A 129 23.30 1.22 -16.73
C ASP A 129 24.40 0.30 -17.29
N TYR A 130 24.00 -0.87 -17.79
CA TYR A 130 24.85 -1.81 -18.51
C TYR A 130 24.15 -2.36 -19.76
N ILE A 131 24.92 -2.95 -20.68
CA ILE A 131 24.36 -3.58 -21.89
C ILE A 131 24.18 -5.08 -21.66
N ASP A 132 22.94 -5.55 -21.77
CA ASP A 132 22.58 -6.97 -21.75
C ASP A 132 21.96 -7.37 -23.09
N ARG A 133 22.69 -8.15 -23.90
CA ARG A 133 22.24 -8.62 -25.22
C ARG A 133 21.72 -7.49 -26.12
N GLY A 134 22.46 -6.38 -26.19
CA GLY A 134 22.14 -5.22 -27.03
C GLY A 134 21.07 -4.29 -26.47
N ARG A 135 20.58 -4.52 -25.25
CA ARG A 135 19.62 -3.63 -24.57
C ARG A 135 20.26 -3.00 -23.34
N VAL A 136 20.08 -1.70 -23.19
CA VAL A 136 20.46 -0.98 -21.97
C VAL A 136 19.55 -1.43 -20.83
N LYS A 137 20.16 -1.82 -19.71
CA LYS A 137 19.50 -2.25 -18.48
C LYS A 137 20.09 -1.53 -17.28
N LYS A 138 19.25 -1.31 -16.27
CA LYS A 138 19.65 -0.66 -15.01
C LYS A 138 20.42 -1.62 -14.11
N VAL A 139 21.44 -1.10 -13.45
CA VAL A 139 22.13 -1.73 -12.34
C VAL A 139 21.61 -1.14 -11.04
N TRP A 140 21.23 -2.02 -10.12
CA TRP A 140 20.76 -1.68 -8.79
C TRP A 140 21.65 -2.37 -7.75
N VAL A 141 21.95 -1.65 -6.69
CA VAL A 141 22.63 -2.18 -5.51
C VAL A 141 21.66 -2.15 -4.34
N GLN A 142 21.55 -3.26 -3.62
CA GLN A 142 20.69 -3.37 -2.44
C GLN A 142 21.29 -4.37 -1.45
N GLY A 143 20.94 -4.23 -0.17
CA GLY A 143 21.19 -5.27 0.82
C GLY A 143 20.52 -6.59 0.42
N ASN A 144 21.18 -7.71 0.71
CA ASN A 144 20.60 -9.04 0.53
C ASN A 144 19.30 -9.14 1.34
N ALA A 145 18.31 -9.87 0.83
CA ALA A 145 17.02 -10.05 1.49
C ALA A 145 17.19 -10.46 2.97
N SER A 146 18.01 -11.48 3.26
CA SER A 146 18.20 -11.98 4.63
C SER A 146 18.87 -11.01 5.60
N SER A 147 19.40 -9.88 5.12
CA SER A 147 19.97 -8.82 5.96
C SER A 147 19.08 -7.57 6.04
N ARG A 148 17.80 -7.67 5.67
CA ARG A 148 16.84 -6.55 5.75
C ARG A 148 15.37 -6.98 5.90
N MET A 149 15.09 -8.20 6.37
CA MET A 149 13.70 -8.66 6.50
C MET A 149 13.07 -8.25 7.82
N GLN A 150 13.86 -8.24 8.89
CA GLN A 150 13.40 -7.96 10.25
C GLN A 150 14.07 -6.70 10.82
N PRO A 151 13.45 -6.04 11.82
CA PRO A 151 14.04 -4.87 12.46
C PRO A 151 15.47 -5.11 12.97
N GLU A 152 15.76 -6.30 13.49
CA GLU A 152 17.07 -6.65 14.04
C GLU A 152 18.15 -6.78 12.95
N ASP A 153 17.75 -7.03 11.70
CA ASP A 153 18.71 -7.14 10.59
C ASP A 153 19.35 -5.79 10.27
N ILE A 154 18.63 -4.67 10.51
CA ILE A 154 19.13 -3.31 10.30
C ILE A 154 20.36 -3.04 11.18
N LEU A 155 20.39 -3.63 12.39
CA LEU A 155 21.47 -3.44 13.36
C LEU A 155 22.77 -4.15 12.98
N ARG A 156 22.76 -5.01 11.94
CA ARG A 156 23.96 -5.72 11.45
C ARG A 156 24.78 -4.91 10.46
N TRP A 157 24.25 -3.79 9.98
CA TRP A 157 24.93 -2.93 9.02
C TRP A 157 25.90 -1.99 9.70
N HIS A 158 27.04 -1.80 9.07
CA HIS A 158 28.12 -0.96 9.57
C HIS A 158 28.43 0.13 8.55
N VAL A 159 28.78 1.31 9.03
CA VAL A 159 29.26 2.43 8.22
C VAL A 159 30.65 2.76 8.73
N SER A 160 31.60 2.91 7.80
CA SER A 160 32.97 3.26 8.15
C SER A 160 33.07 4.72 8.57
N GLU A 161 33.99 5.01 9.50
CA GLU A 161 34.37 6.37 9.87
C GLU A 161 34.90 7.14 8.66
N CYS A 162 34.62 8.44 8.62
CA CYS A 162 35.19 9.31 7.60
C CYS A 162 36.69 9.50 7.91
N GLN A 163 37.56 8.82 7.17
CA GLN A 163 39.00 9.04 7.24
C GLN A 163 39.35 10.25 6.38
N TRP A 164 39.88 11.30 7.01
CA TRP A 164 40.43 12.48 6.36
C TRP A 164 41.84 12.21 5.83
#